data_AF-A0A535S8A4-F1
#
_entry.id   AF-A0A535S8A4-F1
#
_cell.length_a   1.000
_cell.length_b   1.000
_cell.length_c   1.000
_cell.angle_alpha   90.00
_cell.angle_beta   90.00
_cell.angle_gamma   90.00
#
_symmetry.space_group_name_H-M   'P 1'
#
loop_
_entity.id
_entity.type
_entity.pdbx_description
1 polymer ?
#
loop_
_entity_poly.entity_id
_entity_poly.type
_entity_poly.pdbx_seq_one_letter_code
_entity_poly.pdbx_strand_id
1 'polypeptide(L)'
;MTTQQSVDQAKTEAFLGKVLTDTSGMTTTIMASIGDRLGLFKQLAHGPATSAQLATRADINERYAREWLGALASAGYVEYDPASERFTLPAE
;
A
#
# COMPACT_ATOMS: atom_id res chain seq x y z
N MET A 1 -9.50 -48.41 7.09
CA MET A 1 -10.38 -47.29 7.50
C MET A 1 -9.53 -46.03 7.45
N THR A 2 -9.73 -45.19 6.45
CA THR A 2 -9.03 -43.90 6.36
C THR A 2 -9.87 -42.91 7.15
N THR A 3 -9.43 -42.52 8.33
CA THR A 3 -10.08 -41.50 9.16
C THR A 3 -9.96 -40.17 8.43
N GLN A 4 -11.05 -39.72 7.82
CA GLN A 4 -11.13 -38.39 7.23
C GLN A 4 -11.17 -37.37 8.37
N GLN A 5 -10.06 -36.67 8.60
CA GLN A 5 -10.01 -35.59 9.59
C GLN A 5 -11.01 -34.50 9.17
N SER A 6 -12.00 -34.21 10.01
CA SER A 6 -12.89 -33.07 9.83
C SER A 6 -12.08 -31.78 10.00
N VAL A 7 -12.05 -30.94 8.97
CA VAL A 7 -11.37 -29.64 9.02
C VAL A 7 -12.09 -28.71 10.00
N ASP A 8 -11.34 -28.13 10.93
CA ASP A 8 -11.83 -27.08 11.82
C ASP A 8 -11.90 -25.76 11.04
N GLN A 9 -13.11 -25.29 10.78
CA GLN A 9 -13.35 -24.11 9.97
C GLN A 9 -12.78 -22.83 10.61
N ALA A 10 -12.90 -22.67 11.93
CA ALA A 10 -12.38 -21.50 12.63
C ALA A 10 -10.85 -21.43 12.56
N LYS A 11 -10.17 -22.57 12.70
CA LYS A 11 -8.71 -22.63 12.51
C LYS A 11 -8.30 -22.34 11.07
N THR A 12 -9.11 -22.74 10.11
CA THR A 12 -8.87 -22.47 8.68
C THR A 12 -8.98 -20.98 8.38
N GLU A 13 -10.05 -20.34 8.84
CA GLU A 13 -10.25 -18.89 8.68
C GLU A 13 -9.14 -18.08 9.36
N ALA A 14 -8.74 -18.46 10.57
CA ALA A 14 -7.62 -17.82 11.28
C ALA A 14 -6.30 -17.98 10.51
N PHE A 15 -6.03 -19.16 9.96
CA PHE A 15 -4.84 -19.38 9.14
C PHE A 15 -4.85 -18.56 7.85
N LEU A 16 -5.99 -18.48 7.16
CA LEU A 16 -6.15 -17.63 5.96
C LEU A 16 -5.92 -16.15 6.30
N GLY A 17 -6.49 -15.66 7.41
CA GLY A 17 -6.25 -14.30 7.89
C GLY A 17 -4.76 -14.02 8.13
N LYS A 18 -4.04 -14.96 8.74
CA LYS A 18 -2.59 -14.85 8.93
C LYS A 18 -1.85 -14.77 7.60
N VAL A 19 -2.14 -15.67 6.65
CA VAL A 19 -1.49 -15.68 5.32
C VAL A 19 -1.71 -14.35 4.58
N LEU A 20 -2.93 -13.83 4.60
CA LEU A 20 -3.27 -12.56 3.97
C LEU A 20 -2.55 -11.38 4.64
N THR A 21 -2.48 -11.38 5.97
CA THR A 21 -1.76 -10.34 6.74
C THR A 21 -0.26 -10.35 6.45
N ASP A 22 0.37 -11.53 6.43
CA ASP A 22 1.80 -11.64 6.13
C ASP A 22 2.10 -11.20 4.70
N THR A 23 1.23 -11.56 3.74
CA THR A 23 1.39 -11.20 2.32
C THR A 23 1.19 -9.70 2.08
N SER A 24 0.18 -9.09 2.71
CA SER A 24 -0.06 -7.65 2.61
C SER A 24 1.07 -6.86 3.27
N GLY A 25 1.53 -7.28 4.46
CA GLY A 25 2.67 -6.68 5.15
C GLY A 25 3.96 -6.71 4.34
N MET A 26 4.27 -7.85 3.68
CA MET A 26 5.39 -7.96 2.75
C MET A 26 5.26 -6.99 1.59
N THR A 27 4.08 -6.95 0.94
CA THR A 27 3.82 -6.09 -0.21
C THR A 27 3.98 -4.61 0.14
N THR A 28 3.40 -4.19 1.27
CA THR A 28 3.53 -2.82 1.80
C THR A 28 4.98 -2.46 2.09
N THR A 29 5.75 -3.39 2.67
CA THR A 29 7.19 -3.18 2.95
C THR A 29 7.99 -2.98 1.66
N ILE A 30 7.71 -3.76 0.61
CA ILE A 30 8.34 -3.58 -0.70
C ILE A 30 7.98 -2.21 -1.30
N MET A 31 6.71 -1.81 -1.23
CA MET A 31 6.26 -0.50 -1.74
C MET A 31 6.87 0.67 -0.95
N ALA A 32 7.05 0.53 0.36
CA ALA A 32 7.77 1.50 1.17
C ALA A 32 9.25 1.59 0.75
N SER A 33 9.92 0.46 0.51
CA SER A 33 11.30 0.46 0.01
C SER A 33 11.45 1.14 -1.35
N ILE A 34 10.51 0.91 -2.27
CA ILE A 34 10.46 1.61 -3.57
C ILE A 34 10.29 3.12 -3.35
N GLY A 35 9.35 3.51 -2.49
CA GLY A 35 9.08 4.91 -2.17
C GLY A 35 10.28 5.64 -1.58
N ASP A 36 11.03 5.00 -0.69
CA ASP A 36 12.27 5.55 -0.12
C ASP A 36 13.36 5.73 -1.19
N ARG A 37 13.63 4.67 -1.98
CA ARG A 37 14.67 4.69 -3.03
C ARG A 37 14.40 5.70 -4.13
N LEU A 38 13.13 5.97 -4.45
CA LEU A 38 12.71 6.96 -5.44
C LEU A 38 12.43 8.35 -4.80
N GLY A 39 12.55 8.48 -3.47
CA GLY A 39 12.30 9.74 -2.77
C GLY A 39 10.83 10.19 -2.73
N LEU A 40 9.87 9.31 -3.01
CA LEU A 40 8.44 9.64 -3.12
C LEU A 40 7.85 10.16 -1.81
N PHE A 41 8.24 9.57 -0.67
CA PHE A 41 7.82 10.05 0.64
C PHE A 41 8.29 11.49 0.90
N LYS A 42 9.53 11.82 0.52
CA LYS A 42 10.05 13.20 0.64
C LYS A 42 9.26 14.16 -0.24
N GLN A 43 8.87 13.74 -1.45
CA GLN A 43 8.06 14.57 -2.34
C GLN A 43 6.63 14.81 -1.84
N LEU A 44 6.04 13.84 -1.13
CA LEU A 44 4.75 14.01 -0.44
C LEU A 44 4.86 14.84 0.83
N ALA A 45 6.00 14.78 1.55
CA ALA A 45 6.24 15.60 2.73
C ALA A 45 6.28 17.12 2.42
N HIS A 46 6.50 17.50 1.15
CA HIS A 46 6.35 18.89 0.70
C HIS A 46 4.89 19.35 0.58
N GLY A 47 3.93 18.44 0.70
CA GLY A 47 2.49 18.72 0.72
C GLY A 47 1.70 17.86 -0.27
N PRO A 48 0.35 17.87 -0.16
CA PRO A 48 -0.53 16.99 -0.93
C PRO A 48 -0.30 17.06 -2.43
N ALA A 49 -0.44 15.94 -3.13
CA ALA A 49 -0.19 15.83 -4.56
C ALA A 49 -1.16 14.89 -5.26
N THR A 50 -1.57 15.21 -6.48
CA THR A 50 -2.14 14.21 -7.39
C THR A 50 -1.04 13.26 -7.90
N SER A 51 -1.40 12.14 -8.51
CA SER A 51 -0.41 11.22 -9.11
C SER A 51 0.48 11.91 -10.15
N ALA A 52 -0.09 12.77 -11.00
CA ALA A 52 0.65 13.54 -11.99
C ALA A 52 1.63 14.55 -11.36
N GLN A 53 1.22 15.20 -10.26
CA GLN A 53 2.08 16.12 -9.54
C GLN A 53 3.24 15.39 -8.86
N LEU A 54 2.98 14.26 -8.21
CA LEU A 54 4.04 13.45 -7.60
C LEU A 54 5.02 12.94 -8.67
N ALA A 55 4.50 12.44 -9.79
CA ALA A 55 5.31 11.97 -10.91
C ALA A 55 6.25 13.06 -11.44
N THR A 56 5.74 14.29 -11.58
CA THR A 56 6.54 15.46 -11.98
C THR A 56 7.60 15.79 -10.94
N ARG A 57 7.24 15.80 -9.65
CA ARG A 57 8.17 16.11 -8.54
C ARG A 57 9.29 15.09 -8.40
N ALA A 58 9.01 13.82 -8.68
CA ALA A 58 9.93 12.70 -8.52
C ALA A 58 10.62 12.28 -9.82
N ASP A 59 10.31 12.92 -10.95
CA ASP A 59 10.80 12.57 -12.29
C ASP A 59 10.59 11.09 -12.65
N ILE A 60 9.36 10.61 -12.45
CA ILE A 60 8.95 9.25 -12.81
C ILE A 60 7.71 9.25 -13.71
N ASN A 61 7.45 8.11 -14.35
CA ASN A 61 6.21 7.95 -15.11
C ASN A 61 4.98 7.98 -14.18
N GLU A 62 3.96 8.75 -14.58
CA GLU A 62 2.74 8.94 -13.81
C GLU A 62 2.01 7.65 -13.47
N ARG A 63 2.03 6.64 -14.36
CA ARG A 63 1.40 5.35 -14.10
C ARG A 63 2.00 4.69 -12.87
N TYR A 64 3.32 4.73 -12.71
CA TYR A 64 3.99 4.14 -11.54
C TYR A 64 3.75 4.96 -10.28
N ALA A 65 3.70 6.28 -10.38
CA ALA A 65 3.32 7.14 -9.24
C ALA A 65 1.90 6.81 -8.75
N ARG A 66 0.95 6.64 -9.68
CA ARG A 66 -0.45 6.29 -9.38
C ARG A 66 -0.58 4.94 -8.69
N GLU A 67 0.07 3.90 -9.22
CA GLU A 67 0.02 2.56 -8.62
C GLU A 67 0.65 2.55 -7.22
N TRP A 68 1.77 3.24 -7.04
CA TRP A 68 2.41 3.39 -5.74
C TRP A 68 1.50 4.12 -4.74
N LEU A 69 0.91 5.25 -5.13
CA LEU A 69 -0.03 6.00 -4.30
C LEU A 69 -1.25 5.17 -3.92
N GLY A 70 -1.83 4.43 -4.87
CA GLY A 70 -2.96 3.53 -4.60
C GLY A 70 -2.61 2.42 -3.61
N ALA A 71 -1.42 1.84 -3.73
CA ALA A 71 -0.96 0.81 -2.80
C ALA A 71 -0.77 1.36 -1.38
N LEU A 72 -0.11 2.50 -1.21
CA LEU A 72 0.12 3.11 0.10
C LEU A 72 -1.17 3.65 0.73
N ALA A 73 -2.10 4.15 -0.08
CA ALA A 73 -3.41 4.57 0.40
C ALA A 73 -4.27 3.38 0.86
N SER A 74 -4.27 2.28 0.11
CA SER A 74 -4.95 1.04 0.51
C SER A 74 -4.34 0.43 1.77
N ALA A 75 -3.03 0.62 1.98
CA ALA A 75 -2.31 0.18 3.18
C ALA A 75 -2.45 1.15 4.37
N GLY A 76 -3.08 2.32 4.20
CA GLY A 76 -3.33 3.29 5.27
C GLY A 76 -2.13 4.19 5.62
N TYR A 77 -1.10 4.26 4.78
CA TYR A 77 0.07 5.13 4.99
C TYR A 77 -0.07 6.51 4.34
N VAL A 78 -0.97 6.63 3.38
CA VAL A 78 -1.23 7.85 2.63
C VAL A 78 -2.74 8.06 2.58
N GLU A 79 -3.21 9.26 2.83
CA GLU A 79 -4.63 9.58 2.72
C GLU A 79 -4.97 9.98 1.29
N TYR A 80 -6.17 9.62 0.81
CA TYR A 80 -6.68 10.02 -0.50
C TYR A 80 -7.96 10.84 -0.35
N ASP A 81 -7.96 12.05 -0.92
CA ASP A 81 -9.15 12.88 -1.05
C ASP A 81 -9.77 12.70 -2.45
N PRO A 82 -10.96 12.10 -2.56
CA PRO A 82 -11.62 11.88 -3.86
C PRO A 82 -12.11 13.17 -4.52
N ALA A 83 -12.31 14.27 -3.78
CA ALA A 83 -12.80 15.52 -4.36
C ALA A 83 -11.69 16.27 -5.11
N SER A 84 -10.46 16.22 -4.59
CA SER A 84 -9.29 16.87 -5.21
C SER A 84 -8.34 15.90 -5.92
N GLU A 85 -8.60 14.59 -5.82
CA GLU A 85 -7.74 13.49 -6.30
C GLU A 85 -6.30 13.56 -5.73
N ARG A 86 -6.16 14.17 -4.54
CA ARG A 86 -4.86 14.37 -3.90
C ARG A 86 -4.59 13.32 -2.86
N PHE A 87 -3.31 13.01 -2.76
CA PHE A 87 -2.75 12.12 -1.78
C PHE A 87 -1.91 12.92 -0.78
N THR A 88 -2.06 12.61 0.50
CA THR A 88 -1.37 13.29 1.61
C THR A 88 -0.60 12.26 2.42
N LEU A 89 0.66 12.55 2.72
CA LEU A 89 1.39 11.82 3.75
C LEU A 89 1.06 12.46 5.11
N PRO A 90 0.43 11.74 6.04
CA PRO A 90 0.14 12.24 7.38
C PRO A 90 1.41 12.57 8.19
N ALA A 91 1.27 13.28 9.30
CA ALA A 91 2.40 13.85 10.05
C ALA A 91 2.80 13.07 11.31
N GLU A 92 1.98 12.10 11.73
CA GLU A 92 2.24 11.18 12.86
C GLU A 92 3.45 10.26 12.67
#